data_AF-A0A843GQF5-F1
#
_entry.id   AF-A0A843GQF5-F1
#
_cell.length_a   1.000
_cell.length_b   1.000
_cell.length_c   1.000
_cell.angle_alpha   90.00
_cell.angle_beta   90.00
_cell.angle_gamma   90.00
#
_symmetry.space_group_name_H-M   'P 1'
#
loop_
_entity.id
_entity.type
_entity.pdbx_description
1 polymer ?
#
loop_
_entity_poly.entity_id
_entity_poly.type
_entity_poly.pdbx_seq_one_letter_code
_entity_poly.pdbx_strand_id
1 'polypeptide(L)'
;MKLIYEDPVSTCIDSIIATITYDITDDWGETRYDQEMEFTGSQSELRKRLRDLKVMGAFNIEVDTEPCFYENMNEDTDYNRQLLGRLISDCKYFLGNGNGSEKHLWAGSVKDQIAKMRELYNSLSKGKKPVGITLADIDAFEEEMLDKLNSKKESYKRNRKRAIRESNKRDIMDLPTSERIDLMIDLWNDPKFTGGVSTERAMQYWENKGWDTSRYTPEEFNRIWDLAADEWDSRSGYVEEEEDSVDDIETKEDAYRWLQSKVAEYGNTYHFPQEERIKLDRLIDKFGNTYFWR
;
A
#
# COMPACT_ATOMS: atom_id res chain seq x y z
N MET A 1 22.18 49.19 61.88
CA MET A 1 22.51 49.78 60.57
C MET A 1 23.54 48.83 59.96
N LYS A 2 23.18 47.86 59.12
CA LYS A 2 22.77 48.02 57.72
C LYS A 2 21.77 46.91 57.36
N LEU A 3 20.64 47.33 56.81
CA LEU A 3 19.61 46.51 56.18
C LEU A 3 20.11 46.04 54.81
N ILE A 4 19.96 44.76 54.48
CA ILE A 4 19.71 44.34 53.09
C ILE A 4 18.78 43.11 53.15
N TYR A 5 17.47 43.36 53.24
CA TYR A 5 16.47 42.45 52.69
C TYR A 5 15.75 43.27 51.63
N GLU A 6 16.27 43.23 50.41
CA GLU A 6 15.56 43.77 49.25
C GLU A 6 14.45 42.78 48.91
N ASP A 7 13.20 43.26 48.92
CA ASP A 7 12.02 42.48 48.56
C ASP A 7 12.21 41.81 47.19
N PRO A 8 12.31 40.47 47.09
CA PRO A 8 12.26 39.82 45.79
C PRO A 8 10.83 39.94 45.28
N VAL A 9 10.75 40.59 44.12
CA VAL A 9 9.56 40.76 43.29
C VAL A 9 8.76 39.47 43.22
N SER A 10 7.51 39.55 43.70
CA SER A 10 6.33 38.84 43.21
C SER A 10 6.60 37.64 42.29
N THR A 11 6.70 36.46 42.88
CA THR A 11 6.12 35.23 42.30
C THR A 11 5.82 34.27 43.45
N CYS A 12 4.58 33.79 43.50
CA CYS A 12 4.10 32.79 44.42
C CYS A 12 5.02 31.56 44.40
N ILE A 13 5.81 31.40 45.45
CA ILE A 13 6.48 30.13 45.77
C ILE A 13 5.73 29.64 47.01
N ASP A 14 4.91 28.60 46.85
CA ASP A 14 3.99 28.13 47.89
C ASP A 14 4.70 27.45 49.08
N SER A 15 5.98 27.11 48.95
CA SER A 15 6.80 26.59 50.05
C SER A 15 8.25 27.12 49.98
N ILE A 16 8.72 27.66 51.11
CA ILE A 16 10.10 28.10 51.35
C ILE A 16 10.75 27.20 52.38
N ILE A 17 12.01 26.85 52.15
CA ILE A 17 12.95 26.31 53.12
C ILE A 17 13.85 27.47 53.52
N ALA A 18 13.89 27.77 54.81
CA ALA A 18 14.72 28.84 55.35
C ALA A 18 15.45 28.35 56.58
N THR A 19 16.73 28.64 56.66
CA THR A 19 17.50 28.49 57.90
C THR A 19 17.53 29.86 58.57
N ILE A 20 17.02 29.91 59.80
CA ILE A 20 16.97 31.14 60.60
C ILE A 20 18.00 31.00 61.71
N THR A 21 18.99 31.88 61.73
CA THR A 21 19.96 31.99 62.81
C THR A 21 19.63 33.20 63.66
N TYR A 22 19.65 33.06 64.99
CA TYR A 22 19.30 34.16 65.90
C TYR A 22 19.91 34.00 67.29
N ASP A 23 20.12 35.14 67.95
CA ASP A 23 20.56 35.23 69.33
C ASP A 23 19.36 35.47 70.27
N ILE A 24 19.39 34.86 71.45
CA ILE A 24 18.45 35.12 72.53
C ILE A 24 19.22 35.52 73.79
N THR A 25 18.77 36.58 74.47
CA THR A 25 19.24 36.91 75.82
C THR A 25 18.48 36.09 76.85
N ASP A 26 19.18 35.49 77.80
CA ASP A 26 18.53 34.95 78.99
C ASP A 26 18.17 36.05 80.01
N ASP A 27 17.38 35.68 81.02
CA ASP A 27 16.92 36.60 82.09
C ASP A 27 18.06 37.25 82.90
N TRP A 28 19.31 36.83 82.69
CA TRP A 28 20.51 37.35 83.34
C TRP A 28 21.36 38.25 82.43
N GLY A 29 20.89 38.51 81.20
CA GLY A 29 21.54 39.42 80.26
C GLY A 29 22.76 38.82 79.56
N GLU A 30 22.93 37.49 79.62
CA GLU A 30 24.02 36.79 78.93
C GLU A 30 23.51 36.32 77.55
N THR A 31 24.26 36.63 76.49
CA THR A 31 23.91 36.23 75.12
C THR A 31 24.16 34.75 74.94
N ARG A 32 23.13 33.97 74.58
CA ARG A 32 23.26 32.54 74.35
C ARG A 32 23.33 32.24 72.85
N TYR A 33 24.38 31.47 72.49
CA TYR A 33 24.84 31.00 71.17
C TYR A 33 23.80 30.87 70.05
N ASP A 34 24.24 31.26 68.84
CA ASP A 34 23.74 30.98 67.49
C ASP A 34 22.71 29.84 67.46
N GLN A 35 21.43 30.19 67.60
CA GLN A 35 20.36 29.21 67.43
C GLN A 35 20.01 29.09 65.96
N GLU A 36 20.23 27.92 65.38
CA GLU A 36 19.79 27.60 64.04
C GLU A 36 18.43 26.90 64.09
N MET A 37 17.49 27.36 63.28
CA MET A 37 16.19 26.74 63.11
C MET A 37 15.86 26.61 61.63
N GLU A 38 15.60 25.38 61.19
CA GLU A 38 15.09 25.11 59.85
C GLU A 38 13.57 25.30 59.83
N PHE A 39 13.09 26.06 58.85
CA PHE A 39 11.67 26.30 58.62
C PHE A 39 11.29 25.84 57.21
N THR A 40 10.24 25.03 57.11
CA THR A 40 9.62 24.66 55.83
C THR A 40 8.15 25.08 55.84
N GLY A 41 7.74 25.99 54.96
CA GLY A 41 6.35 26.45 54.92
C GLY A 41 6.13 27.63 53.98
N SER A 42 4.93 28.22 53.97
CA SER A 42 4.63 29.35 53.08
C SER A 42 5.35 30.64 53.49
N GLN A 43 5.53 31.59 52.56
CA GLN A 43 6.09 32.92 52.86
C GLN A 43 5.35 33.65 54.00
N SER A 44 4.02 33.52 54.04
CA SER A 44 3.19 34.19 55.05
C SER A 44 3.43 33.65 56.46
N GLU A 45 3.76 32.37 56.55
CA GLU A 45 3.98 31.63 57.77
C GLU A 45 5.41 31.87 58.29
N LEU A 46 6.40 31.94 57.39
CA LEU A 46 7.75 32.44 57.69
C LEU A 46 7.68 33.85 58.32
N ARG A 47 6.93 34.76 57.70
CA ARG A 47 6.74 36.13 58.22
C ARG A 47 6.08 36.17 59.59
N LYS A 48 5.12 35.28 59.85
CA LYS A 48 4.51 35.15 61.18
C LYS A 48 5.54 34.64 62.19
N ARG A 49 6.32 33.63 61.83
CA ARG A 49 7.35 33.04 62.71
C ARG A 49 8.45 34.04 63.08
N LEU A 50 8.91 34.84 62.12
CA LEU A 50 9.88 35.92 62.36
C LEU A 50 9.32 37.01 63.30
N ARG A 51 8.03 37.33 63.19
CA ARG A 51 7.37 38.23 64.15
C ARG A 51 7.32 37.64 65.55
N ASP A 52 6.96 36.36 65.68
CA ASP A 52 6.88 35.68 66.97
C ASP A 52 8.26 35.62 67.65
N LEU A 53 9.33 35.31 66.91
CA LEU A 53 10.72 35.33 67.42
C LEU A 53 11.12 36.70 67.94
N LYS A 54 10.76 37.76 67.22
CA LYS A 54 11.04 39.13 67.64
C LYS A 54 10.30 39.53 68.92
N VAL A 55 9.08 38.99 69.12
CA VAL A 55 8.31 39.17 70.37
C VAL A 55 8.95 38.41 71.53
N MET A 56 9.61 37.28 71.26
CA MET A 56 10.35 36.48 72.25
C MET A 56 11.74 37.06 72.61
N GLY A 57 12.10 38.23 72.09
CA GLY A 57 13.37 38.89 72.42
C GLY A 57 14.56 38.45 71.56
N ALA A 58 14.32 37.74 70.45
CA ALA A 58 15.38 37.39 69.51
C ALA A 58 15.95 38.63 68.78
N PHE A 59 17.27 38.68 68.65
CA PHE A 59 18.00 39.71 67.91
C PHE A 59 19.07 39.08 67.00
N ASN A 60 19.67 39.88 66.11
CA ASN A 60 20.59 39.39 65.06
C ASN A 60 20.02 38.24 64.20
N ILE A 61 18.78 38.41 63.74
CA ILE A 61 18.13 37.38 62.94
C ILE A 61 18.68 37.42 61.51
N GLU A 62 19.43 36.40 61.12
CA GLU A 62 19.81 36.16 59.72
C GLU A 62 18.91 35.06 59.14
N VAL A 63 18.44 35.27 57.92
CA VAL A 63 17.52 34.36 57.24
C VAL A 63 18.13 34.00 55.90
N ASP A 64 18.72 32.81 55.85
CA ASP A 64 19.19 32.23 54.61
C ASP A 64 18.05 31.45 53.99
N THR A 65 17.39 32.10 53.03
CA THR A 65 16.43 31.43 52.17
C THR A 65 17.19 30.80 51.02
N GLU A 66 17.39 29.49 51.07
CA GLU A 66 17.73 28.75 49.87
C GLU A 66 16.48 28.76 48.97
N PRO A 67 16.59 29.11 47.67
CA PRO A 67 15.50 28.87 46.75
C PRO A 67 15.28 27.37 46.77
N CYS A 68 14.12 26.93 47.28
CA CYS A 68 13.72 25.55 47.18
C CYS A 68 13.75 25.20 45.71
N PHE A 69 14.73 24.40 45.30
CA PHE A 69 14.70 23.74 44.01
C PHE A 69 13.68 22.61 44.10
N TYR A 70 12.40 22.98 44.29
CA TYR A 70 11.33 22.15 43.78
C TYR A 70 11.46 22.28 42.26
N GLU A 71 12.15 21.32 41.64
CA GLU A 71 11.96 21.04 40.23
C GLU A 71 10.47 21.14 39.97
N ASN A 72 10.06 22.10 39.14
CA ASN A 72 8.71 22.23 38.64
C ASN A 72 8.12 20.83 38.44
N MET A 73 7.25 20.40 39.35
CA MET A 73 6.29 19.34 39.11
C MET A 73 5.28 19.91 38.13
N ASN A 74 5.74 20.13 36.89
CA ASN A 74 4.88 20.29 35.73
C ASN A 74 4.20 18.93 35.55
N GLU A 75 3.01 18.75 36.10
CA GLU A 75 2.11 17.65 35.72
C GLU A 75 1.97 17.58 34.18
N ASP A 76 2.01 18.74 33.50
CA ASP A 76 2.04 18.86 32.03
C ASP A 76 3.25 18.18 31.36
N THR A 77 4.40 18.09 32.04
CA THR A 77 5.60 17.47 31.42
C THR A 77 5.53 15.95 31.41
N ASP A 78 4.86 15.32 32.39
CA ASP A 78 4.70 13.87 32.41
C ASP A 78 3.61 13.43 31.43
N TYR A 79 2.49 14.14 31.37
CA TYR A 79 1.45 13.91 30.38
C TYR A 79 1.98 14.01 28.94
N ASN A 80 2.70 15.09 28.62
CA ASN A 80 3.27 15.28 27.28
C ASN A 80 4.30 14.19 26.91
N ARG A 81 5.08 13.73 27.89
CA ARG A 81 6.03 12.64 27.70
C ARG A 81 5.34 11.30 27.45
N GLN A 82 4.31 10.98 28.24
CA GLN A 82 3.51 9.76 28.06
C GLN A 82 2.77 9.77 26.72
N LEU A 83 2.20 10.91 26.34
CA LEU A 83 1.52 11.11 25.06
C LEU A 83 2.50 10.93 23.89
N LEU A 84 3.71 11.50 23.99
CA LEU A 84 4.76 11.27 22.99
C LEU A 84 5.06 9.78 22.86
N GLY A 85 5.27 9.07 23.98
CA GLY A 85 5.46 7.62 24.01
C GLY A 85 4.34 6.83 23.30
N ARG A 86 3.09 7.22 23.52
CA ARG A 86 1.93 6.65 22.83
C ARG A 86 1.98 6.91 21.32
N LEU A 87 2.24 8.15 20.90
CA LEU A 87 2.30 8.53 19.48
C LEU A 87 3.34 7.71 18.73
N ILE A 88 4.51 7.46 19.34
CA ILE A 88 5.58 6.62 18.79
C ILE A 88 5.12 5.16 18.65
N SER A 89 4.44 4.64 19.67
CA SER A 89 3.88 3.29 19.63
C SER A 89 2.87 3.13 18.49
N ASP A 90 2.06 4.16 18.25
CA ASP A 90 1.09 4.16 17.15
C ASP A 90 1.80 4.19 15.78
N CYS A 91 2.89 4.95 15.63
CA CYS A 91 3.72 4.94 14.41
C CYS A 91 4.34 3.56 14.16
N LYS A 92 4.94 2.94 15.19
CA LYS A 92 5.49 1.57 15.11
C LYS A 92 4.42 0.54 14.74
N TYR A 93 3.24 0.66 15.35
CA TYR A 93 2.11 -0.21 15.01
C TYR A 93 1.69 -0.01 13.56
N PHE A 94 1.51 1.23 13.10
CA PHE A 94 1.12 1.55 11.72
C PHE A 94 2.05 0.92 10.67
N LEU A 95 3.36 0.99 10.91
CA LEU A 95 4.39 0.47 10.00
C LEU A 95 4.51 -1.07 10.06
N GLY A 96 4.33 -1.65 11.24
CA GLY A 96 4.28 -3.10 11.45
C GLY A 96 2.88 -3.67 11.28
N ASN A 97 2.25 -4.04 12.39
CA ASN A 97 1.03 -4.84 12.44
C ASN A 97 -0.26 -4.09 12.02
N GLY A 98 -0.21 -2.77 11.92
CA GLY A 98 -1.33 -1.88 11.59
C GLY A 98 -1.60 -1.73 10.10
N ASN A 99 -0.75 -2.33 9.24
CA ASN A 99 -0.93 -2.41 7.79
C ASN A 99 -1.22 -1.04 7.13
N GLY A 100 -0.55 0.02 7.59
CA GLY A 100 -0.71 1.38 7.10
C GLY A 100 -2.15 1.90 7.17
N SER A 101 -2.82 1.71 8.31
CA SER A 101 -4.20 2.15 8.52
C SER A 101 -4.26 3.34 9.47
N GLU A 102 -4.58 4.53 8.94
CA GLU A 102 -4.61 5.80 9.68
C GLU A 102 -5.62 5.81 10.84
N LYS A 103 -6.67 4.98 10.77
CA LYS A 103 -7.68 4.83 11.84
C LYS A 103 -7.11 4.38 13.21
N HIS A 104 -5.88 3.86 13.22
CA HIS A 104 -5.19 3.42 14.43
C HIS A 104 -4.25 4.48 15.01
N LEU A 105 -4.07 5.60 14.30
CA LEU A 105 -3.29 6.73 14.80
C LEU A 105 -4.14 7.55 15.74
N TRP A 106 -3.54 7.96 16.87
CA TRP A 106 -4.19 8.84 17.83
C TRP A 106 -4.70 10.14 17.19
N ALA A 107 -3.92 10.74 16.28
CA ALA A 107 -4.29 11.99 15.60
C ALA A 107 -5.22 11.79 14.38
N GLY A 108 -5.48 10.54 13.98
CA GLY A 108 -6.35 10.21 12.83
C GLY A 108 -5.73 10.41 11.44
N SER A 109 -4.59 11.08 11.31
CA SER A 109 -3.82 11.19 10.07
C SER A 109 -2.31 11.14 10.32
N VAL A 110 -1.52 10.71 9.33
CA VAL A 110 -0.05 10.71 9.45
C VAL A 110 0.49 12.11 9.66
N LYS A 111 -0.03 13.11 8.95
CA LYS A 111 0.45 14.49 9.04
C LYS A 111 0.20 15.08 10.42
N ASP A 112 -1.00 14.89 10.96
CA ASP A 112 -1.38 15.43 12.26
C ASP A 112 -0.63 14.71 13.39
N GLN A 113 -0.40 13.40 13.24
CA GLN A 113 0.39 12.60 14.17
C GLN A 113 1.83 13.13 14.25
N ILE A 114 2.51 13.29 13.10
CA ILE A 114 3.89 13.79 13.04
C ILE A 114 3.98 15.24 13.52
N ALA A 115 3.02 16.10 13.14
CA ALA A 115 2.96 17.47 13.61
C ALA A 115 2.86 17.52 15.15
N LYS A 116 2.00 16.70 15.75
CA LYS A 116 1.85 16.64 17.20
C LYS A 116 3.09 16.07 17.89
N MET A 117 3.75 15.08 17.28
CA MET A 117 5.04 14.56 17.78
C MET A 117 6.12 15.64 17.79
N ARG A 118 6.25 16.45 16.72
CA ARG A 118 7.20 17.56 16.65
C ARG A 118 6.90 18.65 17.68
N GLU A 119 5.63 18.99 17.84
CA GLU A 119 5.17 19.96 18.86
C GLU A 119 5.56 19.51 20.27
N LEU A 120 5.23 18.27 20.63
CA LEU A 120 5.55 17.70 21.94
C LEU A 120 7.06 17.53 22.15
N TYR A 121 7.81 17.15 21.11
CA TYR A 121 9.26 17.02 21.21
C TYR A 121 9.97 18.36 21.47
N ASN A 122 9.43 19.45 20.91
CA ASN A 122 9.96 20.80 21.09
C ASN A 122 9.53 21.44 22.41
N SER A 123 8.36 21.08 22.95
CA SER A 123 7.89 21.58 24.25
C SER A 123 8.59 20.91 25.45
N LEU A 124 9.13 19.70 25.29
CA LEU A 124 9.87 19.00 26.34
C LEU A 124 11.27 19.59 26.56
N SER A 125 11.59 19.94 27.81
CA SER A 125 12.92 20.37 28.22
C SER A 125 13.95 19.24 28.02
N LYS A 126 15.21 19.59 27.72
CA LYS A 126 16.27 18.62 27.35
C LYS A 126 16.44 17.46 28.34
N GLY A 127 16.15 17.67 29.64
CA GLY A 127 16.24 16.64 30.69
C GLY A 127 15.02 15.70 30.80
N LYS A 128 13.88 16.03 30.19
CA LYS A 128 12.64 15.22 30.22
C LYS A 128 12.33 14.54 28.88
N LYS A 129 13.21 14.67 27.89
CA LYS A 129 13.08 13.98 26.61
C LYS A 129 13.27 12.47 26.81
N PRO A 130 12.42 11.62 26.21
CA PRO A 130 12.60 10.18 26.29
C PRO A 130 13.96 9.79 25.69
N VAL A 131 14.70 8.94 26.40
CA VAL A 131 15.99 8.43 25.96
C VAL A 131 15.79 7.59 24.70
N GLY A 132 16.41 7.99 23.58
CA GLY A 132 16.42 7.22 22.34
C GLY A 132 15.47 7.68 21.23
N ILE A 133 14.92 8.91 21.32
CA ILE A 133 14.21 9.53 20.20
C ILE A 133 14.75 10.91 19.89
N THR A 134 15.08 11.09 18.63
CA THR A 134 15.60 12.31 18.03
C THR A 134 14.58 12.90 17.05
N LEU A 135 14.75 14.16 16.68
CA LEU A 135 13.94 14.74 15.59
C LEU A 135 14.10 13.95 14.29
N ALA A 136 15.30 13.44 14.01
CA ALA A 136 15.57 12.61 12.84
C ALA A 136 14.73 11.32 12.85
N ASP A 137 14.48 10.72 14.02
CA ASP A 137 13.62 9.54 14.11
C ASP A 137 12.16 9.89 13.79
N ILE A 138 11.70 11.08 14.18
CA ILE A 138 10.35 11.57 13.84
C ILE A 138 10.23 11.81 12.33
N ASP A 139 11.28 12.36 11.71
CA ASP A 139 11.34 12.59 10.27
C ASP A 139 11.38 11.25 9.50
N ALA A 140 12.13 10.26 9.99
CA ALA A 140 12.13 8.91 9.43
C ALA A 140 10.75 8.25 9.50
N PHE A 141 10.02 8.40 10.63
CA PHE A 141 8.64 7.93 10.74
C PHE A 141 7.73 8.61 9.72
N GLU A 142 7.89 9.91 9.47
CA GLU A 142 7.11 10.62 8.45
C GLU A 142 7.32 10.02 7.06
N GLU A 143 8.58 9.83 6.64
CA GLU A 143 8.94 9.26 5.34
C GLU A 143 8.39 7.84 5.17
N GLU A 144 8.64 6.95 6.13
CA GLU A 144 8.20 5.56 6.07
C GLU A 144 6.67 5.44 6.04
N MET A 145 5.96 6.23 6.85
CA MET A 145 4.51 6.18 6.91
C MET A 145 3.88 6.72 5.62
N LEU A 146 4.43 7.79 5.05
CA LEU A 146 3.97 8.34 3.77
C LEU A 146 4.23 7.37 2.62
N ASP A 147 5.39 6.72 2.57
CA ASP A 147 5.69 5.71 1.57
C ASP A 147 4.72 4.53 1.64
N LYS A 148 4.44 4.05 2.86
CA LYS A 148 3.44 2.99 3.08
C LYS A 148 2.05 3.38 2.58
N LEU A 149 1.62 4.62 2.83
CA LEU A 149 0.34 5.15 2.32
C LEU A 149 0.32 5.25 0.80
N ASN A 150 1.39 5.73 0.18
CA ASN A 150 1.50 5.85 -1.27
C ASN A 150 1.46 4.48 -1.93
N SER A 151 2.22 3.52 -1.41
CA SER A 151 2.20 2.13 -1.85
C SER A 151 0.79 1.52 -1.80
N LYS A 152 0.03 1.79 -0.73
CA LYS A 152 -1.35 1.32 -0.57
C LYS A 152 -2.32 2.01 -1.54
N LYS A 153 -2.18 3.32 -1.74
CA LYS A 153 -2.97 4.08 -2.73
C LYS A 153 -2.74 3.57 -4.15
N GLU A 154 -1.49 3.29 -4.52
CA GLU A 154 -1.16 2.75 -5.84
C GLU A 154 -1.66 1.31 -6.04
N SER A 155 -1.60 0.49 -5.00
CA SER A 155 -2.25 -0.83 -5.01
C SER A 155 -3.77 -0.72 -5.22
N TYR A 156 -4.45 0.16 -4.47
CA TYR A 156 -5.88 0.42 -4.64
C TYR A 156 -6.24 0.90 -6.05
N LYS A 157 -5.51 1.87 -6.60
CA LYS A 157 -5.71 2.36 -7.97
C LYS A 157 -5.58 1.24 -9.00
N ARG A 158 -4.54 0.40 -8.87
CA ARG A 158 -4.33 -0.77 -9.75
C ARG A 158 -5.47 -1.76 -9.65
N ASN A 159 -5.86 -2.14 -8.45
CA ASN A 159 -6.96 -3.08 -8.21
C ASN A 159 -8.29 -2.53 -8.73
N ARG A 160 -8.58 -1.25 -8.52
CA ARG A 160 -9.76 -0.58 -9.07
C ARG A 160 -9.75 -0.58 -10.59
N LYS A 161 -8.61 -0.27 -11.23
CA LYS A 161 -8.49 -0.31 -12.69
C LYS A 161 -8.69 -1.72 -13.24
N ARG A 162 -8.19 -2.74 -12.55
CA ARG A 162 -8.43 -4.15 -12.89
C ARG A 162 -9.91 -4.50 -12.75
N ALA A 163 -10.54 -4.13 -11.64
CA ALA A 163 -11.96 -4.37 -11.41
C ALA A 163 -12.85 -3.70 -12.47
N ILE A 164 -12.50 -2.46 -12.88
CA ILE A 164 -13.22 -1.76 -13.97
C ILE A 164 -13.01 -2.46 -15.31
N ARG A 165 -11.80 -2.94 -15.61
CA ARG A 165 -11.55 -3.72 -16.83
C ARG A 165 -12.36 -5.01 -16.82
N GLU A 166 -12.38 -5.70 -15.68
CA GLU A 166 -13.14 -6.94 -15.51
C GLU A 166 -14.65 -6.68 -15.63
N SER A 167 -15.17 -5.63 -15.02
CA SER A 167 -16.59 -5.25 -15.12
C SER A 167 -16.97 -4.75 -16.51
N ASN A 168 -16.02 -4.17 -17.24
CA ASN A 168 -16.22 -3.68 -18.60
C ASN A 168 -15.86 -4.71 -19.68
N LYS A 169 -15.48 -5.94 -19.30
CA LYS A 169 -15.46 -7.05 -20.27
C LYS A 169 -16.88 -7.19 -20.76
N ARG A 170 -17.09 -6.85 -22.03
CA ARG A 170 -18.36 -7.13 -22.69
C ARG A 170 -18.40 -8.63 -22.95
N ASP A 171 -19.53 -9.25 -22.67
CA ASP A 171 -19.75 -10.61 -23.07
C ASP A 171 -19.84 -10.64 -24.60
N ILE A 172 -19.11 -11.55 -25.25
CA ILE A 172 -19.20 -11.70 -26.71
C ILE A 172 -20.63 -12.11 -27.14
N MET A 173 -21.40 -12.73 -26.24
CA MET A 173 -22.82 -13.06 -26.44
C MET A 173 -23.78 -11.88 -26.38
N ASP A 174 -23.41 -10.79 -25.69
CA ASP A 174 -24.25 -9.59 -25.65
C ASP A 174 -24.31 -8.92 -27.04
N LEU A 175 -23.40 -9.32 -27.94
CA LEU A 175 -23.41 -8.90 -29.33
C LEU A 175 -24.50 -9.66 -30.12
N PRO A 176 -25.20 -8.97 -31.04
CA PRO A 176 -26.07 -9.63 -32.00
C PRO A 176 -25.28 -10.64 -32.84
N THR A 177 -25.95 -11.68 -33.33
CA THR A 177 -25.33 -12.79 -34.09
C THR A 177 -24.47 -12.28 -35.25
N SER A 178 -24.90 -11.25 -35.97
CA SER A 178 -24.13 -10.63 -37.06
C SER A 178 -22.79 -10.04 -36.61
N GLU A 179 -22.73 -9.38 -35.45
CA GLU A 179 -21.49 -8.80 -34.92
C GLU A 179 -20.55 -9.90 -34.39
N ARG A 180 -21.10 -11.01 -33.88
CA ARG A 180 -20.29 -12.19 -33.53
C ARG A 180 -19.65 -12.81 -34.76
N ILE A 181 -20.38 -12.89 -35.87
CA ILE A 181 -19.90 -13.46 -37.12
C ILE A 181 -18.79 -12.58 -37.71
N ASP A 182 -18.96 -11.25 -37.74
CA ASP A 182 -17.91 -10.34 -38.22
C ASP A 182 -16.60 -10.47 -37.39
N LEU A 183 -16.70 -10.62 -36.06
CA LEU A 183 -15.52 -10.89 -35.22
C LEU A 183 -14.83 -12.21 -35.59
N MET A 184 -15.61 -13.24 -35.88
CA MET A 184 -15.07 -14.56 -36.25
C MET A 184 -14.40 -14.54 -37.63
N ILE A 185 -14.93 -13.73 -38.55
CA ILE A 185 -14.30 -13.46 -39.85
C ILE A 185 -12.96 -12.72 -39.66
N ASP A 186 -12.89 -11.73 -38.77
CA ASP A 186 -11.64 -11.03 -38.43
C ASP A 186 -10.58 -11.99 -37.86
N LEU A 187 -10.99 -13.00 -37.09
CA LEU A 187 -10.09 -14.03 -36.57
C LEU A 187 -9.48 -14.88 -37.69
N TRP A 188 -10.28 -15.26 -38.68
CA TRP A 188 -9.80 -16.03 -39.84
C TRP A 188 -8.84 -15.24 -40.74
N ASN A 189 -9.03 -13.93 -40.81
CA ASN A 189 -8.15 -13.07 -41.58
C ASN A 189 -6.84 -12.69 -40.84
N ASP A 190 -6.68 -13.07 -39.56
CA ASP A 190 -5.43 -12.80 -38.83
C ASP A 190 -4.31 -13.76 -39.32
N PRO A 191 -3.22 -13.24 -39.92
CA PRO A 191 -2.12 -14.08 -40.43
C PRO A 191 -1.35 -14.81 -39.32
N LYS A 192 -1.59 -14.48 -38.04
CA LYS A 192 -1.06 -15.23 -36.89
C LYS A 192 -1.91 -16.45 -36.53
N PHE A 193 -3.07 -16.59 -37.16
CA PHE A 193 -4.10 -17.57 -36.84
C PHE A 193 -4.32 -18.54 -38.02
N THR A 194 -3.23 -19.14 -38.52
CA THR A 194 -3.25 -20.06 -39.68
C THR A 194 -3.26 -21.53 -39.24
N GLY A 195 -4.25 -22.29 -39.70
CA GLY A 195 -4.30 -23.75 -39.61
C GLY A 195 -5.15 -24.29 -38.45
N GLY A 196 -6.30 -24.88 -38.80
CA GLY A 196 -7.15 -25.76 -37.97
C GLY A 196 -7.06 -25.51 -36.47
N VAL A 197 -7.89 -24.59 -35.97
CA VAL A 197 -7.74 -24.09 -34.61
C VAL A 197 -8.65 -24.84 -33.65
N SER A 198 -8.08 -25.36 -32.56
CA SER A 198 -8.88 -25.87 -31.46
C SER A 198 -9.72 -24.74 -30.85
N THR A 199 -10.96 -25.03 -30.48
CA THR A 199 -11.89 -24.11 -29.81
C THR A 199 -11.22 -23.33 -28.68
N GLU A 200 -10.37 -23.99 -27.90
CA GLU A 200 -9.62 -23.41 -26.77
C GLU A 200 -8.66 -22.28 -27.18
N ARG A 201 -7.99 -22.42 -28.34
CA ARG A 201 -7.08 -21.38 -28.85
C ARG A 201 -7.83 -20.15 -29.33
N ALA A 202 -9.01 -20.34 -29.92
CA ALA A 202 -9.87 -19.25 -30.31
C ALA A 202 -10.44 -18.52 -29.09
N MET A 203 -10.89 -19.26 -28.07
CA MET A 203 -11.33 -18.68 -26.79
C MET A 203 -10.23 -17.85 -26.14
N GLN A 204 -9.00 -18.38 -26.05
CA GLN A 204 -7.85 -17.64 -25.51
C GLN A 204 -7.50 -16.39 -26.33
N TYR A 205 -7.63 -16.44 -27.66
CA TYR A 205 -7.41 -15.25 -28.50
C TYR A 205 -8.40 -14.13 -28.16
N TRP A 206 -9.67 -14.48 -27.98
CA TRP A 206 -10.72 -13.52 -27.62
C TRP A 206 -10.55 -12.97 -26.20
N GLU A 207 -10.15 -13.80 -25.24
CA GLU A 207 -9.78 -13.37 -23.89
C GLU A 207 -8.64 -12.36 -23.89
N ASN A 208 -7.62 -12.57 -24.74
CA ASN A 208 -6.52 -11.65 -24.91
C ASN A 208 -6.96 -10.31 -25.56
N LYS A 209 -8.01 -10.33 -26.37
CA LYS A 209 -8.65 -9.12 -26.94
C LYS A 209 -9.59 -8.42 -25.95
N GLY A 210 -9.81 -8.99 -24.77
CA GLY A 210 -10.61 -8.41 -23.70
C GLY A 210 -12.07 -8.85 -23.67
N TRP A 211 -12.42 -9.88 -24.43
CA TRP A 211 -13.74 -10.51 -24.38
C TRP A 211 -13.78 -11.60 -23.32
N ASP A 212 -14.92 -11.77 -22.66
CA ASP A 212 -15.09 -12.87 -21.71
C ASP A 212 -15.60 -14.12 -22.44
N THR A 213 -14.80 -15.18 -22.47
CA THR A 213 -15.21 -16.50 -23.01
C THR A 213 -15.41 -17.57 -21.94
N SER A 214 -15.23 -17.21 -20.65
CA SER A 214 -15.24 -18.18 -19.54
C SER A 214 -16.61 -18.80 -19.26
N ARG A 215 -17.67 -18.23 -19.84
CA ARG A 215 -19.06 -18.69 -19.69
C ARG A 215 -19.47 -19.77 -20.70
N TYR A 216 -18.64 -20.07 -21.69
CA TYR A 216 -18.97 -21.03 -22.75
C TYR A 216 -18.39 -22.40 -22.48
N THR A 217 -19.18 -23.42 -22.80
CA THR A 217 -18.59 -24.73 -23.10
C THR A 217 -18.02 -24.71 -24.53
N PRO A 218 -17.00 -25.53 -24.81
CA PRO A 218 -16.44 -25.63 -26.16
C PRO A 218 -17.49 -25.92 -27.25
N GLU A 219 -18.56 -26.67 -26.91
CA GLU A 219 -19.64 -27.00 -27.84
C GLU A 219 -20.51 -25.80 -28.21
N GLU A 220 -20.80 -24.91 -27.26
CA GLU A 220 -21.58 -23.68 -27.53
C GLU A 220 -20.80 -22.71 -28.41
N PHE A 221 -19.48 -22.60 -28.17
CA PHE A 221 -18.57 -21.82 -28.99
C PHE A 221 -18.49 -22.37 -30.42
N ASN A 222 -18.39 -23.69 -30.59
CA ASN A 222 -18.35 -24.33 -31.91
C ASN A 222 -19.64 -24.13 -32.70
N ARG A 223 -20.82 -24.11 -32.06
CA ARG A 223 -22.07 -23.81 -32.80
C ARG A 223 -22.08 -22.41 -33.41
N ILE A 224 -21.50 -21.43 -32.71
CA ILE A 224 -21.37 -20.06 -33.25
C ILE A 224 -20.30 -20.02 -34.33
N TRP A 225 -19.23 -20.80 -34.15
CA TRP A 225 -18.20 -20.99 -35.16
C TRP A 225 -18.77 -21.52 -36.47
N ASP A 226 -19.61 -22.56 -36.40
CA ASP A 226 -20.25 -23.17 -37.57
C ASP A 226 -21.19 -22.16 -38.27
N LEU A 227 -22.00 -21.42 -37.51
CA LEU A 227 -22.86 -20.37 -38.07
C LEU A 227 -22.06 -19.24 -38.76
N ALA A 228 -20.91 -18.87 -38.20
CA ALA A 228 -20.03 -17.88 -38.81
C ALA A 228 -19.36 -18.40 -40.09
N ALA A 229 -19.06 -19.70 -40.15
CA ALA A 229 -18.56 -20.37 -41.35
C ALA A 229 -19.59 -20.30 -42.47
N ASP A 230 -20.81 -20.74 -42.20
CA ASP A 230 -21.91 -20.77 -43.17
C ASP A 230 -22.23 -19.37 -43.73
N GLU A 231 -22.20 -18.34 -42.86
CA GLU A 231 -22.44 -16.96 -43.27
C GLU A 231 -21.25 -16.34 -44.02
N TRP A 232 -20.01 -16.70 -43.66
CA TRP A 232 -18.83 -16.27 -44.42
C TRP A 232 -18.80 -16.90 -45.82
N ASP A 233 -19.09 -18.19 -45.96
CA ASP A 233 -19.21 -18.86 -47.27
C ASP A 233 -20.30 -18.21 -48.13
N SER A 234 -21.44 -17.86 -47.51
CA SER A 234 -22.53 -17.15 -48.18
C SER A 234 -22.15 -15.73 -48.62
N ARG A 235 -21.25 -15.05 -47.89
CA ARG A 235 -20.87 -13.63 -48.10
C ARG A 235 -19.61 -13.44 -48.94
N SER A 236 -18.68 -14.39 -48.89
CA SER A 236 -17.44 -14.37 -49.67
C SER A 236 -17.71 -14.59 -51.16
N GLY A 237 -18.90 -15.14 -51.50
CA GLY A 237 -19.26 -15.43 -52.88
C GLY A 237 -18.34 -16.48 -53.49
N TYR A 238 -17.71 -17.33 -52.66
CA TYR A 238 -17.04 -18.54 -53.11
C TYR A 238 -18.08 -19.43 -53.79
N VAL A 239 -18.19 -19.27 -55.10
CA VAL A 239 -18.59 -20.34 -55.99
C VAL A 239 -17.47 -21.35 -55.86
N GLU A 240 -17.75 -22.60 -55.50
CA GLU A 240 -16.84 -23.70 -55.79
C GLU A 240 -16.52 -23.60 -57.29
N GLU A 241 -15.40 -22.95 -57.65
CA GLU A 241 -14.86 -23.12 -58.99
C GLU A 241 -14.69 -24.63 -59.13
N GLU A 242 -15.29 -25.21 -60.18
CA GLU A 242 -15.13 -26.62 -60.55
C GLU A 242 -13.64 -26.90 -60.77
N GLU A 243 -12.93 -27.13 -59.68
CA GLU A 243 -11.52 -27.44 -59.63
C GLU A 243 -11.42 -28.96 -59.57
N ASP A 244 -11.18 -29.59 -60.72
CA ASP A 244 -11.08 -31.03 -60.99
C ASP A 244 -11.32 -31.89 -59.74
N SER A 245 -12.58 -32.28 -59.55
CA SER A 245 -13.03 -32.97 -58.36
C SER A 245 -12.19 -34.24 -58.15
N VAL A 246 -11.95 -34.61 -56.91
CA VAL A 246 -11.33 -35.92 -56.60
C VAL A 246 -12.20 -37.09 -57.12
N ASP A 247 -13.47 -36.81 -57.43
CA ASP A 247 -14.41 -37.75 -57.99
C ASP A 247 -14.18 -38.03 -59.49
N ASP A 248 -13.45 -37.15 -60.21
CA ASP A 248 -13.07 -37.39 -61.62
C ASP A 248 -11.93 -38.41 -61.76
N ILE A 249 -11.21 -38.71 -60.68
CA ILE A 249 -10.20 -39.77 -60.63
C ILE A 249 -10.86 -41.08 -60.19
N GLU A 250 -11.37 -41.81 -61.17
CA GLU A 250 -12.07 -43.09 -60.96
C GLU A 250 -11.09 -44.26 -60.76
N THR A 251 -9.90 -44.20 -61.36
CA THR A 251 -8.95 -45.32 -61.37
C THR A 251 -7.66 -45.02 -60.60
N LYS A 252 -7.02 -46.09 -60.12
CA LYS A 252 -5.74 -46.02 -59.40
C LYS A 252 -4.61 -45.55 -60.32
N GLU A 253 -4.70 -45.87 -61.61
CA GLU A 253 -3.76 -45.46 -62.65
C GLU A 253 -3.83 -43.95 -62.91
N ASP A 254 -5.02 -43.35 -62.86
CA ASP A 254 -5.18 -41.90 -63.01
C ASP A 254 -4.66 -41.15 -61.77
N ALA A 255 -4.91 -41.69 -60.57
CA ALA A 255 -4.32 -41.18 -59.33
C ALA A 255 -2.78 -41.20 -59.37
N TYR A 256 -2.21 -42.28 -59.93
CA TYR A 256 -0.77 -42.40 -60.12
C TYR A 256 -0.21 -41.38 -61.12
N ARG A 257 -0.89 -41.17 -62.26
CA ARG A 257 -0.47 -40.17 -63.26
C ARG A 257 -0.53 -38.75 -62.72
N TRP A 258 -1.58 -38.42 -61.99
CA TRP A 258 -1.70 -37.14 -61.31
C TRP A 258 -0.55 -36.95 -60.30
N LEU A 259 -0.28 -37.96 -59.47
CA LEU A 259 0.81 -37.91 -58.49
C LEU A 259 2.18 -37.73 -59.18
N GLN A 260 2.44 -38.44 -60.28
CA GLN A 260 3.68 -38.27 -61.04
C GLN A 260 3.80 -36.87 -61.65
N SER A 261 2.71 -36.33 -62.20
CA SER A 261 2.69 -34.96 -62.74
C SER A 261 3.05 -33.94 -61.66
N LYS A 262 2.46 -34.07 -60.47
CA LYS A 262 2.69 -33.15 -59.34
C LYS A 262 4.07 -33.34 -58.71
N VAL A 263 4.59 -34.57 -58.64
CA VAL A 263 5.98 -34.82 -58.22
C VAL A 263 6.97 -34.26 -59.24
N ALA A 264 6.66 -34.28 -60.54
CA ALA A 264 7.51 -33.63 -61.56
C ALA A 264 7.51 -32.10 -61.42
N GLU A 265 6.38 -31.51 -61.04
CA GLU A 265 6.22 -30.07 -60.83
C GLU A 265 6.91 -29.57 -59.54
N TYR A 266 6.68 -30.23 -58.41
CA TYR A 266 7.16 -29.81 -57.09
C TYR A 266 8.42 -30.55 -56.61
N GLY A 267 8.92 -31.49 -57.41
CA GLY A 267 10.08 -32.33 -57.11
C GLY A 267 9.81 -33.46 -56.11
N ASN A 268 9.01 -33.20 -55.06
CA ASN A 268 8.58 -34.22 -54.09
C ASN A 268 7.23 -33.87 -53.45
N THR A 269 6.62 -34.85 -52.78
CA THR A 269 5.32 -34.69 -52.09
C THR A 269 5.37 -33.76 -50.87
N TYR A 270 6.56 -33.45 -50.33
CA TYR A 270 6.72 -32.51 -49.22
C TYR A 270 6.65 -31.05 -49.66
N HIS A 271 6.77 -30.75 -50.94
CA HIS A 271 6.64 -29.38 -51.47
C HIS A 271 5.26 -29.09 -52.04
N PHE A 272 4.31 -30.02 -51.90
CA PHE A 272 2.96 -29.80 -52.39
C PHE A 272 2.30 -28.64 -51.63
N PRO A 273 1.66 -27.69 -52.35
CA PRO A 273 0.82 -26.67 -51.74
C PRO A 273 -0.36 -27.32 -51.01
N GLN A 274 -1.02 -26.55 -50.14
CA GLN A 274 -1.98 -27.07 -49.17
C GLN A 274 -3.18 -27.79 -49.84
N GLU A 275 -3.67 -27.27 -50.96
CA GLU A 275 -4.77 -27.84 -51.73
C GLU A 275 -4.40 -29.23 -52.31
N GLU A 276 -3.22 -29.35 -52.91
CA GLU A 276 -2.74 -30.60 -53.50
C GLU A 276 -2.40 -31.67 -52.44
N ARG A 277 -2.05 -31.26 -51.22
CA ARG A 277 -1.88 -32.18 -50.09
C ARG A 277 -3.20 -32.76 -49.62
N ILE A 278 -4.24 -31.93 -49.52
CA ILE A 278 -5.59 -32.39 -49.16
C ILE A 278 -6.10 -33.36 -50.23
N LYS A 279 -5.84 -33.09 -51.51
CA LYS A 279 -6.16 -33.99 -52.62
C LYS A 279 -5.38 -35.31 -52.54
N LEU A 280 -4.09 -35.26 -52.22
CA LEU A 280 -3.26 -36.44 -52.01
C LEU A 280 -3.77 -37.32 -50.86
N ASP A 281 -4.13 -36.73 -49.72
CA ASP A 281 -4.64 -37.45 -48.55
C ASP A 281 -5.97 -38.15 -48.88
N ARG A 282 -6.88 -37.48 -49.60
CA ARG A 282 -8.13 -38.09 -50.07
C ARG A 282 -7.89 -39.26 -51.02
N LEU A 283 -6.90 -39.17 -51.91
CA LEU A 283 -6.55 -40.28 -52.82
C LEU A 283 -5.91 -41.45 -52.05
N ILE A 284 -5.11 -41.18 -51.02
CA ILE A 284 -4.54 -42.20 -50.11
C ILE A 284 -5.65 -42.94 -49.36
N ASP A 285 -6.68 -42.23 -48.90
CA ASP A 285 -7.83 -42.85 -48.25
C ASP A 285 -8.64 -43.71 -49.23
N LYS A 286 -8.80 -43.25 -50.49
CA LYS A 286 -9.58 -43.95 -51.53
C LYS A 286 -8.88 -45.19 -52.09
N PHE A 287 -7.60 -45.09 -52.41
CA PHE A 287 -6.84 -46.15 -53.12
C PHE A 287 -5.75 -46.81 -52.28
N GLY A 288 -5.62 -46.43 -51.01
CA GLY A 288 -4.58 -46.90 -50.11
C GLY A 288 -3.23 -46.23 -50.38
N ASN A 289 -2.18 -46.74 -49.73
CA ASN A 289 -0.87 -46.11 -49.75
C ASN A 289 -0.25 -45.96 -51.16
N THR A 290 0.30 -44.78 -51.46
CA THR A 290 0.90 -44.39 -52.74
C THR A 290 2.03 -45.30 -53.22
N TYR A 291 2.72 -45.99 -52.30
CA TYR A 291 3.77 -46.97 -52.64
C TYR A 291 3.27 -48.16 -53.47
N PHE A 292 1.96 -48.42 -53.46
CA PHE A 292 1.34 -49.50 -54.21
C PHE A 292 0.66 -49.03 -55.50
N TRP A 293 0.77 -47.75 -55.85
CA TRP A 293 0.22 -47.21 -57.08
C TRP A 293 1.27 -47.44 -58.18
N ARG A 294 0.94 -48.33 -59.12
CA ARG A 294 1.77 -48.74 -60.26
C ARG A 294 0.89 -48.82 -61.49
#